data_AF-A0A848YXP1-F1
#
_entry.id   AF-A0A848YXP1-F1
#
_cell.length_a   1.000
_cell.length_b   1.000
_cell.length_c   1.000
_cell.angle_alpha   90.00
_cell.angle_beta   90.00
_cell.angle_gamma   90.00
#
_symmetry.space_group_name_H-M   'P 1'
#
loop_
_entity.id
_entity.type
_entity.pdbx_description
1 polymer ?
#
loop_
_entity_poly.entity_id
_entity_poly.type
_entity_poly.pdbx_seq_one_letter_code
_entity_poly.pdbx_strand_id
1 'polypeptide(L)' 'SRMVNSDAPVCEVGCGPGQISRYLFETGVRDIFGVDISPEMITQAKALHPGIAT' A
#
# COMPACT_ATOMS: atom_id res chain seq x y z
N SER A 1 -6.33 24.50 -4.52
CA SER A 1 -5.95 23.18 -4.01
C SER A 1 -4.49 23.23 -3.61
N ARG A 2 -4.10 22.59 -2.51
CA ARG A 2 -2.68 22.44 -2.12
C ARG A 2 -2.18 21.12 -2.72
N MET A 3 -1.10 21.16 -3.47
CA MET A 3 -0.44 19.94 -3.94
C MET A 3 0.39 19.33 -2.82
N VAL A 4 0.45 18.00 -2.78
CA VAL A 4 1.35 17.28 -1.88
C VAL A 4 2.76 17.23 -2.48
N ASN A 5 3.77 17.07 -1.63
CA ASN A 5 5.14 16.84 -2.08
C ASN A 5 5.22 15.50 -2.83
N SER A 6 6.19 15.37 -3.74
CA SER A 6 6.44 14.13 -4.49
C SER A 6 6.72 12.93 -3.58
N ASP A 7 7.28 13.19 -2.41
CA ASP A 7 7.75 12.16 -1.47
C ASP A 7 6.75 11.94 -0.33
N ALA A 8 5.51 12.43 -0.50
CA ALA A 8 4.47 12.21 0.50
C ALA A 8 4.09 10.71 0.58
N PRO A 9 3.81 10.18 1.78
CA PRO A 9 3.35 8.81 1.94
C PRO A 9 2.08 8.53 1.12
N VAL A 10 2.01 7.36 0.52
CA VAL A 10 0.83 6.90 -0.23
C VAL A 10 -0.01 5.98 0.65
N CYS A 11 -1.30 6.28 0.75
CA CYS A 11 -2.28 5.43 1.42
C CYS A 11 -3.18 4.75 0.38
N GLU A 12 -3.21 3.42 0.38
CA GLU A 12 -4.17 2.63 -0.40
C GLU A 12 -5.37 2.27 0.49
N VAL A 13 -6.54 2.86 0.20
CA VAL A 13 -7.78 2.60 0.95
C VAL A 13 -8.57 1.47 0.29
N GLY A 14 -8.84 0.41 1.03
CA GLY A 14 -9.38 -0.83 0.47
C GLY A 14 -8.32 -1.61 -0.30
N CYS A 15 -7.16 -1.82 0.33
CA CYS A 15 -6.00 -2.38 -0.35
C CYS A 15 -6.16 -3.85 -0.76
N GLY A 16 -7.15 -4.55 -0.21
CA GLY A 16 -7.35 -5.98 -0.44
C GLY A 16 -6.05 -6.77 -0.20
N PRO A 17 -5.68 -7.69 -1.10
CA PRO A 17 -4.43 -8.45 -1.00
C PRO A 17 -3.17 -7.64 -1.36
N GLY A 18 -3.26 -6.34 -1.64
CA GLY A 18 -2.09 -5.46 -1.81
C GLY A 18 -1.50 -5.37 -3.23
N GLN A 19 -2.29 -5.68 -4.26
CA GLN A 19 -1.80 -5.66 -5.65
C GLN A 19 -1.36 -4.26 -6.13
N ILE A 20 -2.10 -3.20 -5.79
CA ILE A 20 -1.72 -1.85 -6.21
C ILE A 20 -0.55 -1.34 -5.36
N SER A 21 -0.54 -1.63 -4.06
CA SER A 21 0.63 -1.39 -3.20
C SER A 21 1.90 -2.03 -3.78
N ARG A 22 1.82 -3.28 -4.26
CA ARG A 22 2.93 -3.95 -4.93
C ARG A 22 3.36 -3.23 -6.20
N TYR A 23 2.41 -2.89 -7.06
CA TYR A 23 2.69 -2.17 -8.29
C TYR A 23 3.40 -0.84 -8.03
N LEU A 24 2.91 -0.04 -7.07
CA LEU A 24 3.52 1.25 -6.71
C LEU A 24 4.90 1.09 -6.08
N PHE A 25 5.11 0.05 -5.28
CA PHE A 25 6.43 -0.27 -4.75
C PHE A 25 7.45 -0.58 -5.84
N GLU A 26 7.04 -1.32 -6.87
CA GLU A 26 7.88 -1.65 -8.03
C GLU A 26 8.19 -0.44 -8.91
N THR A 27 7.31 0.57 -8.96
CA THR A 27 7.56 1.84 -9.67
C THR A 27 8.43 2.82 -8.88
N GLY A 28 8.81 2.47 -7.65
CA GLY A 28 9.76 3.22 -6.83
C GLY A 28 9.13 3.99 -5.66
N VAL A 29 7.81 3.89 -5.44
CA VAL A 29 7.17 4.46 -4.24
C VAL A 29 7.55 3.61 -3.04
N ARG A 30 8.38 4.14 -2.14
CA ARG A 30 8.88 3.39 -0.98
C ARG A 30 8.04 3.59 0.28
N ASP A 31 7.43 4.76 0.42
CA ASP A 31 6.58 5.10 1.56
C ASP A 31 5.10 4.91 1.16
N ILE A 32 4.65 3.66 1.28
CA ILE A 32 3.29 3.25 0.94
C ILE A 32 2.74 2.37 2.06
N PHE A 33 1.47 2.54 2.41
CA PHE A 33 0.76 1.67 3.34
C PHE A 33 -0.67 1.40 2.87
N GLY A 34 -1.15 0.19 3.15
CA GLY A 34 -2.52 -0.23 2.86
C GLY A 34 -3.41 -0.22 4.09
N VAL A 35 -4.69 0.09 3.91
CA VAL A 35 -5.73 -0.14 4.92
C VAL A 35 -6.90 -0.89 4.30
N ASP A 36 -7.48 -1.83 5.05
CA ASP A 36 -8.68 -2.56 4.66
C ASP A 36 -9.56 -2.80 5.91
N ILE A 37 -10.87 -2.84 5.70
CA ILE A 37 -11.84 -3.12 6.77
C ILE A 37 -11.81 -4.61 7.13
N SER A 38 -11.45 -5.49 6.20
CA SER A 38 -11.28 -6.92 6.44
C SER A 38 -9.87 -7.19 6.99
N PRO A 39 -9.74 -7.69 8.24
CA PRO A 39 -8.45 -8.11 8.78
C PRO A 39 -7.79 -9.24 7.97
N GLU A 40 -8.59 -10.06 7.29
CA GLU A 40 -8.13 -11.13 6.41
C GLU A 40 -7.39 -10.58 5.20
N MET A 41 -7.80 -9.42 4.66
CA MET A 41 -7.10 -8.76 3.56
C MET A 41 -5.70 -8.31 3.97
N ILE A 42 -5.55 -7.70 5.15
CA ILE A 42 -4.24 -7.32 5.69
C ILE A 42 -3.34 -8.56 5.89
N THR A 43 -3.92 -9.66 6.38
CA THR A 43 -3.18 -10.92 6.56
C THR A 43 -2.67 -11.47 5.23
N GLN A 44 -3.52 -11.47 4.19
CA GLN A 44 -3.14 -11.91 2.85
C GLN A 44 -2.09 -10.98 2.22
N ALA A 45 -2.24 -9.66 2.35
CA ALA A 45 -1.32 -8.69 1.79
C ALA A 45 0.10 -8.87 2.35
N LYS A 46 0.23 -9.06 3.67
CA LYS A 46 1.52 -9.35 4.33
C LYS A 46 2.15 -10.66 3.86
N ALA A 47 1.33 -11.68 3.63
CA ALA A 47 1.81 -12.99 3.18
C ALA A 47 2.26 -12.99 1.71
N LEU A 48 1.50 -12.29 0.84
CA LEU A 48 1.76 -12.23 -0.60
C LEU A 48 2.87 -11.24 -0.96
N HIS A 49 3.03 -10.19 -0.17
CA HIS A 49 3.94 -9.08 -0.45
C HIS A 49 4.85 -8.75 0.75
N PRO A 50 5.67 -9.71 1.22
CA PRO A 50 6.55 -9.49 2.35
C PRO A 50 7.52 -8.33 2.07
N GLY A 51 7.63 -7.40 3.01
CA GLY A 51 8.50 -6.22 2.92
C GLY A 51 7.88 -5.00 2.23
N ILE A 52 6.63 -5.10 1.77
CA ILE A 52 5.80 -3.94 1.44
C ILE A 52 4.94 -3.64 2.66
N ALA A 53 4.84 -2.38 3.04
CA ALA A 53 3.92 -1.99 4.08
C ALA A 53 2.49 -2.18 3.56
N THR A 54 1.89 -3.28 4.00
CA THR A 54 0.45 -3.58 4.04
C THR A 54 0.19 -4.33 5.34
#